data_AF-A0A7W4A194-F1
#
_entry.id   AF-A0A7W4A194-F1
#
_cell.length_a   1.000
_cell.length_b   1.000
_cell.length_c   1.000
_cell.angle_alpha   90.00
_cell.angle_beta   90.00
_cell.angle_gamma   90.00
#
_symmetry.space_group_name_H-M   'P 1'
#
loop_
_entity.id
_entity.type
_entity.pdbx_description
1 polymer ?
#
loop_
_entity_poly.entity_id
_entity_poly.type
_entity_poly.pdbx_seq_one_letter_code
_entity_poly.pdbx_strand_id
1 'polypeptide(L)'
;MNNAPIDKGRVAVVAEKYQTNQVDRQSGQPITKNRYISVGRATLWPSQQYSTAPNVEVELDALPIGHAGKLKLYIFWDSDNQNNQQQPPQQQASNNYQPQQQPPQQRQQPQPQGYGR
;
A
#
# COMPACT_ATOMS: atom_id res chain seq x y z
N MET A 1 -20.74 27.19 18.38
CA MET A 1 -20.78 26.30 17.20
C MET A 1 -19.39 25.74 17.02
N ASN A 2 -19.25 24.41 16.95
CA ASN A 2 -17.95 23.78 16.72
C ASN A 2 -17.60 23.95 15.24
N ASN A 3 -16.60 24.77 14.93
CA ASN A 3 -16.16 25.05 13.56
C ASN A 3 -15.05 24.09 13.12
N ALA A 4 -15.01 22.90 13.71
CA ALA A 4 -14.03 21.87 13.36
C ALA A 4 -14.49 21.13 12.10
N PRO A 5 -13.56 20.65 11.27
CA PRO A 5 -13.89 19.78 10.15
C PRO A 5 -14.52 18.48 10.65
N ILE A 6 -15.50 17.96 9.91
CA ILE A 6 -16.12 16.65 10.14
C ILE A 6 -15.12 15.55 9.80
N ASP A 7 -14.44 15.68 8.66
CA ASP A 7 -13.48 14.70 8.19
C ASP A 7 -12.40 15.35 7.32
N LYS A 8 -11.30 14.62 7.14
CA LYS A 8 -10.23 14.96 6.21
C LYS A 8 -10.02 13.78 5.27
N GLY A 9 -9.51 14.07 4.08
CA GLY A 9 -9.29 13.03 3.08
C GLY A 9 -8.16 13.38 2.14
N ARG A 10 -7.77 12.37 1.35
CA ARG A 10 -6.80 12.52 0.26
C ARG A 10 -7.53 12.57 -1.06
N VAL A 11 -7.16 13.54 -1.89
CA VAL A 11 -7.65 13.63 -3.26
C VAL A 11 -6.67 12.89 -4.14
N ALA A 12 -7.18 12.01 -4.99
CA ALA A 12 -6.37 11.15 -5.82
C ALA A 12 -6.93 11.03 -7.24
N VAL A 13 -6.04 10.68 -8.17
CA VAL A 13 -6.39 10.33 -9.54
C VAL A 13 -5.91 8.91 -9.84
N VAL A 14 -6.53 8.27 -10.83
CA VAL A 14 -6.03 7.00 -11.37
C VAL A 14 -4.82 7.33 -12.24
N ALA A 15 -3.63 6.95 -11.77
CA ALA A 15 -2.40 7.09 -12.55
C ALA A 15 -2.31 6.01 -13.64
N GLU A 16 -2.72 4.78 -13.31
CA GLU A 16 -2.69 3.66 -14.23
C GLU A 16 -3.72 2.60 -13.86
N LYS A 17 -3.99 1.70 -14.80
CA LYS A 17 -4.72 0.47 -14.58
C LYS A 17 -3.81 -0.71 -14.87
N TYR A 18 -3.81 -1.71 -14.00
CA TYR A 18 -2.98 -2.89 -14.16
C TYR A 18 -3.81 -4.17 -13.95
N GLN A 19 -3.45 -5.20 -14.69
CA GLN A 19 -4.03 -6.53 -14.51
C GLN A 19 -3.32 -7.24 -13.36
N THR A 20 -4.09 -7.96 -12.55
CA THR A 20 -3.55 -8.81 -11.48
C THR A 20 -3.41 -10.25 -11.97
N ASN A 21 -2.60 -11.04 -11.27
CA ASN A 21 -2.48 -12.48 -11.55
C ASN A 21 -3.73 -13.28 -11.14
N GLN A 22 -4.71 -12.64 -10.48
CA GLN A 22 -5.97 -13.27 -10.13
C GLN A 22 -6.95 -13.11 -11.29
N VAL A 23 -7.58 -14.21 -11.67
CA VAL A 23 -8.65 -14.22 -12.68
C VAL A 23 -10.00 -14.10 -12.01
N ASP A 24 -10.88 -13.32 -12.64
CA ASP A 24 -12.27 -13.25 -12.26
C ASP A 24 -12.97 -14.58 -12.60
N ARG A 25 -13.71 -15.14 -11.65
CA ARG A 25 -14.28 -16.49 -11.76
C ARG A 25 -15.42 -16.59 -12.77
N GLN A 26 -16.03 -15.47 -13.16
CA GLN A 26 -17.16 -15.44 -14.08
C GLN A 26 -16.70 -15.21 -15.53
N SER A 27 -15.74 -14.33 -15.73
CA SER A 27 -15.22 -13.96 -17.06
C SER A 27 -13.98 -14.75 -17.47
N GLY A 28 -13.28 -15.38 -16.53
CA GLY A 28 -12.01 -16.06 -16.78
C GLY A 28 -10.86 -15.12 -17.16
N GLN A 29 -11.07 -13.80 -17.07
CA GLN A 29 -10.09 -12.78 -17.43
C GLN A 29 -9.34 -12.27 -16.19
N PRO A 30 -8.08 -11.80 -16.33
CA PRO A 30 -7.36 -11.14 -15.24
C PRO A 30 -8.13 -9.95 -14.67
N ILE A 31 -8.22 -9.88 -13.34
CA ILE A 31 -8.84 -8.75 -12.64
C ILE A 31 -8.02 -7.49 -12.90
N THR A 32 -8.66 -6.43 -13.37
CA THR A 32 -8.04 -5.11 -13.54
C THR A 32 -8.22 -4.27 -12.29
N LYS A 33 -7.14 -3.65 -11.78
CA LYS A 33 -7.15 -2.73 -10.64
C LYS A 33 -6.61 -1.36 -11.04
N ASN A 34 -7.07 -0.33 -10.34
CA ASN A 34 -6.57 1.04 -10.48
C ASN A 34 -5.40 1.27 -9.51
N ARG A 35 -4.34 1.92 -9.98
CA ARG A 35 -3.32 2.53 -9.11
C ARG A 35 -3.62 4.01 -8.98
N TYR A 36 -3.74 4.45 -7.73
CA TYR A 36 -4.03 5.84 -7.41
C TYR A 36 -2.77 6.59 -7.02
N ILE A 37 -2.71 7.87 -7.39
CA ILE A 37 -1.72 8.83 -6.87
C ILE A 37 -2.46 9.96 -6.18
N SER A 38 -1.93 10.42 -5.05
CA SER A 38 -2.49 11.59 -4.34
C SER A 38 -2.07 12.86 -5.08
N VAL A 39 -3.02 13.77 -5.26
CA VAL A 39 -2.82 15.07 -5.93
C VAL A 39 -3.24 16.24 -5.04
N GLY A 40 -3.70 15.96 -3.82
CA GLY A 40 -4.18 16.99 -2.91
C GLY A 40 -4.90 16.44 -1.69
N ARG A 41 -5.60 17.33 -1.01
CA ARG A 41 -6.34 17.08 0.23
C ARG A 41 -7.78 17.54 0.10
N ALA A 42 -8.65 16.89 0.85
CA ALA A 42 -10.04 17.29 0.99
C ALA A 42 -10.39 17.51 2.46
N THR A 43 -11.22 18.51 2.72
CA THR A 43 -11.79 18.78 4.04
C THR A 43 -13.30 18.77 3.95
N LEU A 44 -13.95 17.92 4.75
CA LEU A 44 -15.40 17.91 4.89
C LEU A 44 -15.78 18.81 6.06
N TRP A 45 -16.53 19.86 5.79
CA TRP A 45 -17.00 20.83 6.77
C TRP A 45 -18.47 20.60 7.13
N PRO A 46 -18.89 20.97 8.36
CA PRO A 46 -20.30 21.07 8.70
C PRO A 46 -21.07 21.95 7.71
N SER A 47 -22.34 21.63 7.50
CA SER A 47 -23.19 22.46 6.67
C SER A 47 -23.35 23.84 7.30
N GLN A 48 -23.34 24.88 6.48
CA GLN A 48 -23.59 26.25 6.96
C GLN A 48 -25.05 26.37 7.40
N GLN A 49 -25.33 27.27 8.36
CA GLN A 49 -26.71 27.60 8.69
C GLN A 49 -27.44 27.96 7.39
N TYR A 50 -28.61 27.35 7.15
CA TYR A 50 -29.42 27.46 5.92
C TYR A 50 -29.01 26.60 4.72
N SER A 51 -27.96 25.77 4.83
CA SER A 51 -27.64 24.74 3.83
C SER A 51 -27.77 23.34 4.43
N THR A 52 -28.45 22.45 3.70
CA THR A 52 -28.50 21.00 4.01
C THR A 52 -27.38 20.23 3.33
N ALA A 53 -26.63 20.87 2.42
CA ALA A 53 -25.56 20.20 1.68
C ALA A 53 -24.25 20.16 2.49
N PRO A 54 -23.51 19.04 2.47
CA PRO A 54 -22.17 18.97 3.02
C PRO A 54 -21.22 19.87 2.23
N ASN A 55 -20.35 20.59 2.93
CA ASN A 55 -19.37 21.47 2.33
C ASN A 55 -18.05 20.70 2.17
N VAL A 56 -17.65 20.41 0.94
CA VAL A 56 -16.37 19.75 0.64
C VAL A 56 -15.42 20.77 0.03
N GLU A 57 -14.30 21.00 0.71
CA GLU A 57 -13.18 21.79 0.22
C GLU A 57 -12.12 20.85 -0.35
N VAL A 58 -11.53 21.23 -1.49
CA VAL A 58 -10.51 20.46 -2.19
C VAL A 58 -9.33 21.37 -2.49
N GLU A 59 -8.17 21.02 -1.95
CA GLU A 59 -6.89 21.67 -2.24
C GLU A 59 -6.05 20.73 -3.11
N LEU A 60 -5.62 21.19 -4.28
CA LEU A 60 -4.81 20.40 -5.20
C LEU A 60 -3.37 20.90 -5.19
N ASP A 61 -2.44 20.03 -4.80
CA ASP A 61 -0.99 20.31 -4.81
C ASP A 61 -0.42 20.25 -6.24
N ALA A 62 -1.04 19.43 -7.10
CA ALA A 62 -0.62 19.25 -8.48
C ALA A 62 -1.80 18.94 -9.39
N LEU A 63 -1.76 19.51 -10.60
CA LEU A 63 -2.66 19.13 -11.69
C LEU A 63 -1.87 18.35 -12.74
N PRO A 64 -2.43 17.26 -13.29
CA PRO A 64 -1.78 16.55 -14.38
C PRO A 64 -1.70 17.46 -15.62
N ILE A 65 -0.48 17.86 -15.97
CA ILE A 65 -0.19 18.65 -17.18
C ILE A 65 -0.31 17.76 -18.43
N GLY A 66 -0.79 18.32 -19.53
CA GLY A 66 -0.92 17.62 -20.82
C GLY A 66 -2.13 16.68 -20.92
N HIS A 67 -3.00 16.61 -19.91
CA HIS A 67 -4.27 15.88 -20.02
C HIS A 67 -5.30 16.70 -20.80
N ALA A 68 -5.73 16.20 -21.95
CA ALA A 68 -6.84 16.77 -22.71
C ALA A 68 -8.14 16.03 -22.34
N GLY A 69 -8.98 16.64 -21.51
CA GLY A 69 -10.31 16.11 -21.21
C GLY A 69 -10.73 16.26 -19.76
N LYS A 70 -11.81 15.56 -19.38
CA LYS A 70 -12.36 15.58 -18.02
C LYS A 70 -11.35 14.95 -17.06
N LEU A 71 -11.09 15.63 -15.95
CA LEU A 71 -10.34 15.07 -14.83
C LEU A 71 -11.31 14.40 -13.86
N LYS A 72 -11.09 13.12 -13.55
CA LYS A 72 -11.83 12.43 -12.51
C LYS A 72 -10.97 12.36 -11.25
N LEU A 73 -11.46 12.99 -10.18
CA LEU A 73 -10.87 12.96 -8.85
C LEU A 73 -11.63 11.99 -7.95
N TYR A 74 -10.92 11.34 -7.05
CA TYR A 74 -11.45 10.49 -6.00
C TYR A 74 -11.04 11.07 -4.65
N ILE A 75 -11.95 11.11 -3.69
CA ILE A 75 -11.64 11.47 -2.32
C ILE A 75 -11.70 10.21 -1.48
N PHE A 76 -10.59 9.91 -0.79
CA PHE A 76 -10.50 8.85 0.19
C PHE A 76 -10.50 9.49 1.57
N TRP A 77 -11.59 9.29 2.33
CA TRP A 77 -11.74 9.87 3.65
C TRP A 77 -10.93 9.11 4.70
N ASP A 78 -10.44 9.83 5.71
CA ASP A 78 -9.64 9.23 6.78
C ASP A 78 -10.51 8.35 7.70
N SER A 79 -11.79 8.68 7.87
CA SER A 79 -12.75 7.84 8.61
C SER A 79 -12.92 6.45 8.00
N ASP A 80 -12.86 6.30 6.68
CA ASP A 80 -12.94 5.00 5.99
C ASP A 80 -11.72 4.12 6.29
N ASN A 81 -10.55 4.72 6.55
CA ASN A 81 -9.32 3.98 6.88
C ASN A 81 -9.33 3.43 8.31
N GLN A 82 -10.09 4.04 9.24
CA GLN A 82 -10.19 3.53 10.61
C GLN A 82 -10.93 2.18 10.68
N ASN A 83 -11.84 1.92 9.75
CA ASN A 83 -12.59 0.65 9.67
C ASN A 83 -11.83 -0.47 8.95
N ASN A 84 -10.77 -0.16 8.18
CA ASN A 84 -10.07 -1.11 7.33
C ASN A 84 -8.68 -1.54 7.83
N GLN A 85 -8.35 -1.30 9.11
CA GLN A 85 -7.16 -1.89 9.75
C GLN A 85 -7.30 -3.41 10.03
N GLN A 86 -8.01 -4.17 9.19
CA GLN A 86 -7.69 -5.58 9.04
C GLN A 86 -6.45 -5.68 8.17
N GLN A 87 -5.29 -5.69 8.84
CA GLN A 87 -4.04 -6.15 8.26
C GLN A 87 -4.31 -7.43 7.44
N PRO A 88 -3.87 -7.54 6.17
CA PRO A 88 -3.76 -8.85 5.57
C PRO A 88 -2.83 -9.66 6.49
N PRO A 89 -3.20 -10.88 6.92
CA PRO A 89 -2.30 -11.70 7.71
C PRO A 89 -1.01 -11.86 6.90
N GLN A 90 0.10 -11.35 7.47
CA GLN A 90 1.43 -11.69 6.99
C GLN A 90 1.52 -13.22 7.03
N GLN A 91 1.46 -13.86 5.88
CA GLN A 91 1.90 -15.24 5.75
C GLN A 91 3.39 -15.22 6.08
N GLN A 92 3.71 -15.55 7.33
CA GLN A 92 5.03 -16.01 7.72
C GLN A 92 5.36 -17.20 6.82
N ALA A 93 6.19 -16.96 5.80
CA ALA A 93 6.90 -18.02 5.12
C ALA A 93 7.82 -18.67 6.16
N SER A 94 7.34 -19.75 6.76
CA SER A 94 8.13 -20.67 7.58
C SER A 94 9.13 -21.34 6.65
N ASN A 95 10.34 -20.78 6.60
CA ASN A 95 11.48 -21.34 5.88
C ASN A 95 12.02 -22.52 6.70
N ASN A 96 11.36 -23.67 6.54
CA ASN A 96 11.73 -24.92 7.20
C ASN A 96 12.90 -25.57 6.44
N TYR A 97 14.12 -25.09 6.67
CA TYR A 97 15.35 -25.80 6.27
C TYR A 97 15.78 -26.72 7.42
N GLN A 98 15.58 -28.03 7.23
CA GLN A 98 16.18 -29.09 8.03
C GLN A 98 17.72 -29.02 7.96
N PRO A 99 18.45 -29.01 9.09
CA PRO A 99 19.86 -29.34 9.08
C PRO A 99 20.03 -30.87 9.01
N GLN A 100 20.44 -31.35 7.84
CA GLN A 100 20.88 -32.72 7.62
C GLN A 100 22.27 -32.92 8.25
N GLN A 101 22.35 -33.77 9.27
CA GLN A 101 23.60 -34.16 9.94
C GLN A 101 24.52 -34.89 8.96
N GLN A 102 25.76 -34.40 8.82
CA GLN A 102 26.87 -35.13 8.19
C GLN A 102 27.74 -35.79 9.28
N PRO A 103 28.22 -37.04 9.07
CA PRO A 103 29.10 -37.72 10.01
C PRO A 103 30.56 -37.23 9.90
N PRO A 104 31.33 -37.23 11.00
CA PRO A 104 32.72 -36.78 11.00
C PRO A 104 33.68 -37.83 10.41
N GLN A 105 34.37 -37.47 9.34
CA GLN A 105 35.53 -38.20 8.83
C GLN A 105 36.77 -37.89 9.67
N GLN A 106 37.36 -38.93 10.24
CA GLN A 106 38.73 -38.96 10.77
C GLN A 106 39.73 -38.60 9.66
N ARG A 107 40.65 -37.67 9.93
CA ARG A 107 41.94 -37.62 9.23
C ARG A 107 43.07 -37.40 10.22
N GLN A 108 43.96 -38.39 10.22
CA GLN A 108 45.26 -38.42 10.86
C GLN A 108 46.23 -37.45 10.17
N GLN A 109 47.13 -36.89 10.99
CA GLN A 109 48.49 -36.32 10.78
C GLN A 109 49.16 -36.43 9.39
N PRO A 110 50.07 -35.49 9.01
CA PRO A 110 51.39 -35.35 9.67
C PRO A 110 51.99 -33.93 9.85
N GLN A 111 53.04 -33.89 10.69
CA GLN A 111 53.94 -32.80 11.10
C GLN A 111 54.61 -32.01 9.96
N PRO A 112 55.15 -30.81 10.29
CA PRO A 112 56.59 -30.58 10.07
C PRO A 112 57.37 -30.04 11.29
N GLN A 113 58.63 -30.48 11.39
CA GLN A 113 59.78 -29.92 12.14
C GLN A 113 59.98 -28.42 11.85
N GLY A 114 60.56 -27.53 12.66
CA GLY A 114 61.29 -27.56 13.93
C GLY A 114 61.97 -26.18 14.11
N TYR A 115 62.49 -25.85 15.30
CA TYR A 115 63.72 -25.07 15.61
C TYR A 115 63.65 -24.51 17.04
N GLY A 116 64.57 -24.91 17.92
CA GLY A 116 64.69 -24.38 19.27
C GLY A 116 65.68 -25.12 20.17
N ARG A 117 66.98 -24.89 19.90
CA ARG A 117 68.21 -25.27 20.65
C ARG A 117 68.72 -26.71 20.56
#